data_AF-A0A3D5PRQ0-F1
#
_entry.id   AF-A0A3D5PRQ0-F1
#
_cell.length_a   1.000
_cell.length_b   1.000
_cell.length_c   1.000
_cell.angle_alpha   90.00
_cell.angle_beta   90.00
_cell.angle_gamma   90.00
#
_symmetry.space_group_name_H-M   'P 1'
#
loop_
_entity.id
_entity.type
_entity.pdbx_description
1 polymer ?
#
loop_
_entity_poly.entity_id
_entity_poly.type
_entity_poly.pdbx_seq_one_letter_code
_entity_poly.pdbx_strand_id
1 'polypeptide(L)'
;SAASKFGWTHDVEALADRSGHLHVMGSSLSMPSAWAVIEKAAKVVKKRGGSISLDPNLRKELKYDIETEERFVQLVRMSDLLLPSGEELELAAGVEGEAAAVARLFELGPREIVLKRGEEGATCFLSDGTIENS
;
A
#
# COMPACT_ATOMS: atom_id res chain seq x y z
N SER A 1 25.70 -4.99 -7.65
CA SER A 1 24.36 -5.41 -8.14
C SER A 1 23.37 -4.30 -7.83
N ALA A 2 22.38 -4.01 -8.69
CA ALA A 2 21.42 -2.91 -8.44
C ALA A 2 20.66 -3.06 -7.09
N ALA A 3 20.53 -4.28 -6.58
CA ALA A 3 19.97 -4.59 -5.27
C ALA A 3 20.80 -4.09 -4.07
N SER A 4 22.10 -3.80 -4.24
CA SER A 4 22.97 -3.33 -3.15
C SER A 4 22.89 -1.81 -2.89
N LYS A 5 21.97 -1.10 -3.55
CA LYS A 5 21.83 0.37 -3.44
C LYS A 5 20.52 0.83 -2.80
N PHE A 6 19.57 -0.07 -2.51
CA PHE A 6 18.32 0.30 -1.84
C PHE A 6 18.49 0.13 -0.32
N GLY A 7 18.82 1.23 0.34
CA GLY A 7 19.11 1.30 1.77
C GLY A 7 18.90 2.70 2.34
N TRP A 8 18.94 2.82 3.66
CA TRP A 8 18.73 4.11 4.33
C TRP A 8 20.01 4.95 4.31
N THR A 9 20.15 5.83 3.32
CA THR A 9 21.25 6.79 3.21
C THR A 9 20.83 8.18 3.71
N HIS A 10 21.81 9.08 3.86
CA HIS A 10 21.52 10.48 4.20
C HIS A 10 20.59 11.16 3.18
N ASP A 11 20.78 10.88 1.88
CA ASP A 11 19.92 11.44 0.84
C ASP A 11 18.49 10.91 0.90
N VAL A 12 18.30 9.64 1.25
CA VAL A 12 16.97 9.03 1.45
C VAL A 12 16.29 9.63 2.68
N GLU A 13 17.03 9.83 3.76
CA GLU A 13 16.53 10.48 4.97
C GLU A 13 16.09 11.92 4.69
N ALA A 14 16.97 12.72 4.06
CA ALA A 14 16.67 14.09 3.69
C ALA A 14 15.50 14.20 2.69
N LEU A 15 15.25 13.17 1.88
CA LEU A 15 14.06 13.09 1.02
C LEU A 15 12.81 12.80 1.85
N ALA A 16 12.83 11.77 2.72
CA ALA A 16 11.70 11.43 3.57
C ALA A 16 11.30 12.60 4.51
N ASP A 17 12.29 13.32 5.04
CA ASP A 17 12.10 14.46 5.95
C ASP A 17 11.46 15.68 5.29
N ARG A 18 11.45 15.78 3.96
CA ARG A 18 10.75 16.86 3.24
C ARG A 18 9.50 16.41 2.50
N SER A 19 9.33 15.12 2.25
CA SER A 19 8.17 14.57 1.54
C SER A 19 6.87 14.73 2.33
N GLY A 20 5.81 15.22 1.69
CA GLY A 20 4.45 15.24 2.26
C GLY A 20 3.66 13.95 1.98
N HIS A 21 4.13 13.13 1.04
CA HIS A 21 3.48 11.90 0.63
C HIS A 21 4.51 10.83 0.27
N LEU A 22 4.20 9.56 0.54
CA LEU A 22 4.97 8.41 0.10
C LEU A 22 4.05 7.44 -0.65
N HIS A 23 4.38 7.16 -1.91
CA HIS A 23 3.75 6.09 -2.66
C HIS A 23 4.61 4.82 -2.61
N VAL A 24 3.98 3.67 -2.38
CA VAL A 24 4.65 2.37 -2.34
C VAL A 24 3.97 1.40 -3.30
N MET A 25 4.79 0.74 -4.13
CA MET A 25 4.37 -0.40 -4.94
C MET A 25 4.59 -1.67 -4.12
N GLY A 26 3.57 -2.49 -3.87
CA GLY A 26 3.72 -3.70 -3.05
C GLY A 26 4.69 -4.73 -3.63
N SER A 27 4.89 -4.74 -4.95
CA SER A 27 5.96 -5.51 -5.60
C SER A 27 7.37 -5.24 -5.07
N SER A 28 7.60 -4.07 -4.45
CA SER A 28 8.88 -3.76 -3.79
C SER A 28 9.18 -4.66 -2.61
N LEU A 29 8.18 -5.29 -1.98
CA LEU A 29 8.37 -6.23 -0.86
C LEU A 29 9.12 -7.50 -1.27
N SER A 30 9.18 -7.83 -2.57
CA SER A 30 10.02 -8.91 -3.08
C SER A 30 11.53 -8.66 -2.91
N MET A 31 11.93 -7.41 -2.62
CA MET A 31 13.31 -7.06 -2.33
C MET A 31 13.57 -7.10 -0.81
N PRO A 32 14.47 -7.98 -0.31
CA PRO A 32 14.68 -8.15 1.13
C PRO A 32 15.06 -6.86 1.89
N SER A 33 15.80 -5.95 1.24
CA SER A 33 16.22 -4.69 1.87
C SER A 33 15.17 -3.58 1.80
N ALA A 34 14.12 -3.74 1.00
CA ALA A 34 13.17 -2.66 0.75
C ALA A 34 12.30 -2.36 1.97
N TRP A 35 11.91 -3.40 2.71
CA TRP A 35 11.03 -3.26 3.86
C TRP A 35 11.55 -2.26 4.90
N ALA A 36 12.82 -2.40 5.31
CA ALA A 36 13.41 -1.52 6.33
C ALA A 36 13.40 -0.04 5.90
N VAL A 37 13.59 0.23 4.61
CA VAL A 37 13.57 1.59 4.05
C VAL A 37 12.14 2.12 3.97
N ILE A 38 11.21 1.32 3.44
CA ILE A 38 9.79 1.66 3.29
C ILE A 38 9.18 1.95 4.65
N GLU A 39 9.36 1.04 5.61
CA GLU A 39 8.79 1.17 6.95
C GLU A 39 9.32 2.44 7.65
N LYS A 40 10.63 2.71 7.54
CA LYS A 40 11.22 3.91 8.14
C LYS A 40 10.74 5.19 7.45
N ALA A 41 10.71 5.25 6.12
CA ALA A 41 10.22 6.40 5.37
C ALA A 41 8.75 6.69 5.71
N ALA A 42 7.91 5.65 5.73
CA ALA A 42 6.51 5.73 6.07
C ALA A 42 6.30 6.32 7.48
N LYS A 43 7.06 5.85 8.48
CA LYS A 43 7.02 6.40 9.85
C LYS A 43 7.43 7.88 9.89
N VAL A 44 8.49 8.27 9.17
CA VAL A 44 8.95 9.67 9.08
C VAL A 44 7.89 10.58 8.47
N VAL A 45 7.33 10.19 7.32
CA VAL A 45 6.29 10.96 6.61
C VAL A 45 5.04 11.11 7.49
N LYS A 46 4.56 10.01 8.09
CA LYS A 46 3.36 10.03 8.96
C LYS A 46 3.56 10.86 10.22
N LYS A 47 4.74 10.80 10.85
CA LYS A 47 5.06 11.63 12.04
C LYS A 47 4.94 13.13 11.76
N ARG A 48 5.13 13.54 10.50
CA ARG A 48 5.00 14.93 10.04
C ARG A 48 3.60 15.29 9.53
N GLY A 49 2.64 14.36 9.62
CA GLY A 49 1.27 14.55 9.11
C GLY A 49 1.12 14.31 7.60
N GLY A 50 2.14 13.75 6.93
CA GLY A 50 2.03 13.34 5.54
C GLY A 50 1.21 12.05 5.38
N SER A 51 0.92 11.69 4.13
CA SER A 51 0.12 10.52 3.79
C SER A 51 0.90 9.44 3.04
N ILE A 52 0.33 8.23 3.01
CA ILE A 52 0.90 7.09 2.31
C ILE A 52 -0.13 6.53 1.33
N SER A 53 0.28 6.24 0.09
CA SER A 53 -0.51 5.44 -0.85
C SER A 53 0.18 4.12 -1.16
N LEU A 54 -0.63 3.08 -1.36
CA LEU A 54 -0.19 1.74 -1.69
C LEU A 54 -0.90 1.24 -2.95
N ASP A 55 -0.15 0.88 -3.99
CA ASP A 55 -0.63 -0.01 -5.05
C ASP A 55 -0.17 -1.43 -4.71
N PRO A 56 -1.07 -2.36 -4.35
CA PRO A 56 -0.69 -3.72 -3.98
C PRO A 56 0.25 -4.38 -4.99
N ASN A 57 -0.11 -4.37 -6.28
CA ASN A 57 0.66 -4.91 -7.41
C ASN A 57 1.50 -6.16 -7.05
N LEU A 58 0.91 -7.09 -6.30
CA LEU A 58 1.54 -8.36 -5.96
C LEU A 58 1.16 -9.35 -7.06
N ARG A 59 2.18 -9.87 -7.73
CA ARG A 59 2.04 -10.94 -8.71
C ARG A 59 1.44 -12.17 -8.05
N LYS A 60 0.21 -12.53 -8.43
CA LYS A 60 -0.56 -13.63 -7.83
C LYS A 60 0.00 -15.00 -8.16
N GLU A 61 0.75 -15.09 -9.24
CA GLU A 61 1.47 -16.30 -9.66
C GLU A 61 2.67 -16.62 -8.76
N LEU A 62 3.10 -15.66 -7.93
CA LEU A 62 4.21 -15.84 -7.00
C LEU A 62 3.71 -16.31 -5.65
N LYS A 63 4.34 -17.35 -5.12
CA LYS A 63 4.16 -17.76 -3.73
C LYS A 63 5.07 -16.90 -2.84
N TYR A 64 4.46 -16.06 -2.02
CA TYR A 64 5.18 -15.26 -1.03
C TYR A 64 5.46 -16.08 0.23
N ASP A 65 6.52 -15.71 0.95
CA ASP A 65 6.74 -16.22 2.29
C ASP A 65 5.88 -15.48 3.32
N ILE A 66 5.74 -16.09 4.50
CA ILE A 66 4.95 -15.54 5.61
C ILE A 66 5.43 -14.13 5.96
N GLU A 67 6.75 -13.89 5.92
CA GLU A 67 7.33 -12.58 6.24
C GLU A 67 6.86 -11.50 5.26
N THR A 68 6.79 -11.79 3.96
CA THR A 68 6.31 -10.86 2.94
C THR A 68 4.82 -10.58 3.10
N GLU A 69 4.02 -11.59 3.42
CA GLU A 69 2.59 -11.42 3.70
C GLU A 69 2.35 -10.53 4.93
N GLU A 70 3.09 -10.76 6.03
CA GLU A 70 3.02 -9.94 7.23
C GLU A 70 3.41 -8.48 6.95
N ARG A 71 4.49 -8.27 6.18
CA ARG A 71 4.93 -6.93 5.75
C ARG A 71 3.88 -6.24 4.89
N PHE A 72 3.23 -6.99 3.99
CA PHE A 72 2.17 -6.45 3.15
C PHE A 72 0.97 -5.99 3.99
N VAL A 73 0.51 -6.82 4.94
CA VAL A 73 -0.58 -6.45 5.87
C VAL A 73 -0.18 -5.21 6.68
N GLN A 74 1.06 -5.14 7.18
CA GLN A 74 1.53 -3.96 7.88
C GLN A 74 1.53 -2.71 6.99
N LEU A 75 1.91 -2.84 5.71
CA LEU A 75 1.90 -1.73 4.76
C LEU A 75 0.49 -1.23 4.47
N VAL A 76 -0.48 -2.13 4.30
CA VAL A 76 -1.91 -1.79 4.18
C VAL A 76 -2.37 -0.99 5.40
N ARG A 77 -2.04 -1.42 6.62
CA ARG A 77 -2.38 -0.69 7.86
C ARG A 77 -1.77 0.71 7.95
N MET A 78 -0.62 0.92 7.32
CA MET A 78 0.08 2.22 7.32
C MET A 78 -0.45 3.16 6.23
N SER A 79 -1.06 2.61 5.17
CA SER A 79 -1.56 3.40 4.04
C SER A 79 -2.82 4.20 4.37
N ASP A 80 -2.92 5.39 3.79
CA ASP A 80 -4.12 6.23 3.80
C ASP A 80 -4.97 5.99 2.54
N LEU A 81 -4.31 5.70 1.41
CA LEU A 81 -4.91 5.43 0.11
C LEU A 81 -4.47 4.07 -0.42
N LEU A 82 -5.43 3.19 -0.73
CA LEU A 82 -5.17 1.91 -1.38
C LEU A 82 -5.63 1.92 -2.84
N LEU A 83 -4.81 1.38 -3.74
CA LEU A 83 -5.07 1.35 -5.18
C LEU A 83 -5.12 -0.10 -5.73
N PRO A 84 -6.04 -0.97 -5.27
CA PRO A 84 -6.10 -2.35 -5.71
C PRO A 84 -6.80 -2.49 -7.07
N SER A 85 -6.53 -3.58 -7.78
CA SER A 85 -7.46 -4.17 -8.75
C SER A 85 -8.48 -5.09 -8.06
N GLY A 86 -9.50 -5.57 -8.79
CA GLY A 86 -10.56 -6.46 -8.26
C GLY A 86 -10.05 -7.60 -7.38
N GLU A 87 -9.24 -8.48 -7.94
CA GLU A 87 -8.70 -9.64 -7.20
C GLU A 87 -7.68 -9.24 -6.11
N GLU A 88 -7.02 -8.09 -6.22
CA GLU A 88 -6.08 -7.62 -5.19
C GLU A 88 -6.78 -7.06 -3.96
N LEU A 89 -8.01 -6.55 -4.13
CA LEU A 89 -8.84 -6.03 -3.05
C LEU A 89 -9.12 -7.12 -2.01
N GLU A 90 -9.61 -8.27 -2.47
CA GLU A 90 -9.93 -9.43 -1.62
C GLU A 90 -8.67 -10.01 -0.98
N LEU A 91 -7.57 -10.10 -1.74
CA LEU A 91 -6.27 -10.54 -1.22
C LEU A 91 -5.77 -9.61 -0.09
N ALA A 92 -5.87 -8.30 -0.27
CA ALA A 92 -5.47 -7.32 0.74
C ALA A 92 -6.36 -7.36 1.99
N ALA A 93 -7.65 -7.66 1.80
CA ALA A 93 -8.61 -7.77 2.90
C ALA A 93 -8.54 -9.11 3.63
N GLY A 94 -8.10 -10.17 2.96
CA GLY A 94 -8.14 -11.55 3.45
C GLY A 94 -9.55 -12.13 3.52
N VAL A 95 -10.51 -11.53 2.81
CA VAL A 95 -11.92 -11.96 2.75
C VAL A 95 -12.45 -11.81 1.33
N GLU A 96 -13.35 -12.71 0.94
CA GLU A 96 -14.01 -12.67 -0.37
C GLU A 96 -15.18 -11.68 -0.38
N GLY A 97 -15.44 -11.09 -1.56
CA GLY A 97 -16.53 -10.16 -1.82
C GLY A 97 -16.14 -8.69 -1.66
N GLU A 98 -16.34 -7.90 -2.72
CA GLU A 98 -15.96 -6.48 -2.80
C GLU A 98 -16.41 -5.66 -1.58
N ALA A 99 -17.68 -5.74 -1.21
CA ALA A 99 -18.23 -4.97 -0.09
C ALA A 99 -17.61 -5.37 1.26
N ALA A 100 -17.40 -6.66 1.49
CA ALA A 100 -16.77 -7.17 2.71
C ALA A 100 -15.29 -6.79 2.75
N ALA A 101 -14.60 -6.86 1.61
CA ALA A 101 -13.21 -6.50 1.46
C ALA A 101 -12.98 -5.00 1.71
N VAL A 102 -13.79 -4.12 1.10
CA VAL A 102 -13.77 -2.66 1.34
C VAL A 102 -13.99 -2.34 2.82
N ALA A 103 -15.02 -2.91 3.44
CA ALA A 103 -15.31 -2.69 4.85
C ALA A 103 -14.13 -3.13 5.73
N ARG A 104 -13.58 -4.32 5.48
CA ARG A 104 -12.45 -4.85 6.21
C ARG A 104 -11.18 -4.01 6.05
N LEU A 105 -10.93 -3.49 4.85
CA LEU A 105 -9.78 -2.63 4.58
C LEU A 105 -9.89 -1.29 5.32
N PHE A 106 -11.07 -0.67 5.39
CA PHE A 106 -11.25 0.53 6.21
C PHE A 106 -10.99 0.27 7.71
N GLU A 107 -11.32 -0.91 8.23
CA GLU A 107 -10.96 -1.29 9.61
C GLU A 107 -9.45 -1.45 9.81
N LEU A 108 -8.69 -1.75 8.74
CA LEU A 108 -7.25 -1.96 8.81
C LEU A 108 -6.46 -0.65 8.84
N GLY A 109 -6.94 0.43 8.22
CA GLY A 109 -6.24 1.72 8.25
C GLY A 109 -6.55 2.70 7.12
N PRO A 110 -6.63 2.28 5.84
CA PRO A 110 -6.95 3.16 4.73
C PRO A 110 -8.18 4.01 4.99
N ARG A 111 -8.18 5.23 4.46
CA ARG A 111 -9.33 6.14 4.47
C ARG A 111 -10.00 6.25 3.11
N GLU A 112 -9.26 5.87 2.07
CA GLU A 112 -9.67 5.89 0.67
C GLU A 112 -9.20 4.61 -0.02
N ILE A 113 -10.07 4.00 -0.81
CA ILE A 113 -9.78 2.83 -1.62
C ILE A 113 -10.25 3.13 -3.04
N VAL A 114 -9.31 3.22 -3.99
CA VAL A 114 -9.62 3.41 -5.41
C VAL A 114 -9.45 2.08 -6.13
N LEU A 115 -10.57 1.40 -6.35
CA LEU A 115 -10.63 0.13 -7.04
C LEU A 115 -10.50 0.34 -8.55
N LYS A 116 -9.39 -0.13 -9.12
CA LYS A 116 -9.13 -0.13 -10.57
C LYS A 116 -10.02 -1.17 -11.25
N ARG A 117 -10.86 -0.74 -12.21
CA ARG A 117 -11.74 -1.61 -13.02
C ARG A 117 -11.32 -1.73 -14.49
N GLY A 118 -10.07 -1.39 -14.80
CA GLY A 118 -9.52 -1.50 -16.16
C GLY A 118 -10.21 -0.54 -17.13
N GLU A 119 -10.80 -1.06 -18.20
CA GLU A 119 -11.51 -0.25 -19.20
C GLU A 119 -12.82 0.35 -18.66
N GLU A 120 -13.38 -0.21 -17.59
CA GLU A 120 -14.59 0.30 -16.92
C GLU A 120 -14.28 1.47 -15.96
N GLY A 121 -13.05 2.00 -15.96
CA GLY A 121 -12.64 3.12 -15.13
C GLY A 121 -12.27 2.69 -13.71
N ALA A 122 -12.80 3.41 -12.71
CA ALA A 122 -12.51 3.14 -11.31
C ALA A 122 -13.67 3.52 -10.39
N THR A 123 -13.74 2.84 -9.24
CA THR A 123 -14.63 3.21 -8.13
C THR A 123 -13.78 3.65 -6.94
N CYS A 124 -14.01 4.86 -6.45
CA CYS A 124 -13.46 5.35 -5.20
C CYS A 124 -14.45 5.11 -4.06
N PHE A 125 -13.96 4.49 -2.99
CA PHE A 125 -14.68 4.32 -1.73
C PHE A 125 -13.99 5.19 -0.68
N LEU A 126 -14.78 5.97 0.06
CA LEU A 126 -14.33 6.75 1.21
C LEU A 126 -14.82 6.13 2.51
N SER A 127 -14.02 6.27 3.56
CA SER A 127 -14.34 5.76 4.91
C SER A 127 -15.60 6.36 5.55
N ASP A 128 -16.14 7.46 5.01
CA ASP A 128 -17.43 8.04 5.43
C ASP A 128 -18.64 7.41 4.73
N GLY A 129 -18.43 6.43 3.84
CA GLY A 129 -19.46 5.74 3.07
C GLY A 129 -19.71 6.34 1.68
N THR A 130 -19.04 7.43 1.30
CA THR A 130 -19.15 8.00 -0.05
C THR A 130 -18.56 7.05 -1.09
N ILE A 131 -19.23 6.96 -2.24
CA ILE A 131 -18.79 6.16 -3.39
C ILE A 131 -18.83 7.05 -4.64
N GLU A 132 -17.70 7.15 -5.34
CA GLU A 132 -17.56 7.90 -6.58
C GLU A 132 -17.11 6.97 -7.71
N ASN A 133 -17.63 7.17 -8.92
CA ASN A 133 -17.25 6.41 -10.12
C ASN A 133 -16.68 7.37 -11.16
N SER A 134 -15.62 6.94 -11.85
CA SER A 134 -15.00 7.63 -12.97
C SER A 134 -15.05 6.81 -14.25
#